data_AF-A0ABD3NPS9-F1
#
_entry.id   AF-A0ABD3NPS9-F1
#
_cell.length_a   1.000
_cell.length_b   1.000
_cell.length_c   1.000
_cell.angle_alpha   90.00
_cell.angle_beta   90.00
_cell.angle_gamma   90.00
#
_symmetry.space_group_name_H-M   'P 1'
#
loop_
_entity.id
_entity.type
_entity.pdbx_description
1 polymer ?
#
loop_
_entity_poly.entity_id
_entity_poly.type
_entity_poly.pdbx_seq_one_letter_code
_entity_poly.pdbx_strand_id
1 'polypeptide(L)'
;MVDHMKRNAPSSSNYTHIATICICIAITSLNFLIPLNNFGSGNKRYEDDAPPASPYGLAIPQGKAVPLPSIQISDEEEKAISRGIYGGVGDKKHLGGFTNFDVMGVSPVIWEHMVKWLGVKSLVDVGCGRGISTSWFVLHGLEYVVCVEGSHDAVTKSLLPGLQNVPESTSFEVVEHDFSRGPWWPDRTVDVAWCVEFTEHVGRNYQMNYFTTFRKAAYIFMTHSTWGGWHHVEVHDDDWWIGRMESMGFVYSEYLTKMMREKAGEDKDRTDLLKSMEEGKMYHVAQHLRINLLVFINPLVTVLPRHMHLFAEHGCFDGRSKTLVECGKNGTQSEGLTALPDRYKPLELTSEMDKAWFDLIGDL
;
A
#
# COMPACT_ATOMS: atom_id res chain seq x y z
N MET A 1 -2.58 7.38 -62.73
CA MET A 1 -3.21 7.97 -63.91
C MET A 1 -4.64 7.43 -63.95
N VAL A 2 -5.60 8.31 -63.61
CA VAL A 2 -7.04 8.30 -63.96
C VAL A 2 -7.88 7.16 -63.34
N ASP A 3 -8.70 7.42 -62.30
CA ASP A 3 -10.11 7.92 -62.34
C ASP A 3 -11.10 6.87 -62.91
N HIS A 4 -12.33 6.63 -62.42
CA HIS A 4 -13.30 7.59 -61.89
C HIS A 4 -14.52 6.88 -61.23
N MET A 5 -15.01 7.50 -60.15
CA MET A 5 -16.41 7.72 -59.70
C MET A 5 -17.61 6.84 -60.12
N LYS A 6 -18.48 6.54 -59.13
CA LYS A 6 -19.91 6.96 -59.02
C LYS A 6 -20.48 6.55 -57.64
N ARG A 7 -20.67 7.48 -56.70
CA ARG A 7 -21.91 8.23 -56.31
C ARG A 7 -23.12 7.38 -55.90
N ASN A 8 -23.59 7.56 -54.66
CA ASN A 8 -24.86 8.27 -54.36
C ASN A 8 -25.09 8.45 -52.85
N ALA A 9 -25.48 9.66 -52.47
CA ALA A 9 -26.02 10.04 -51.16
C ALA A 9 -27.55 10.15 -51.25
N PRO A 10 -28.25 10.05 -50.11
CA PRO A 10 -29.39 10.94 -49.80
C PRO A 10 -29.19 11.59 -48.42
N SER A 11 -29.14 12.91 -48.32
CA SER A 11 -30.26 13.85 -48.13
C SER A 11 -30.86 13.88 -46.72
N SER A 12 -30.56 15.00 -46.06
CA SER A 12 -31.21 15.75 -44.97
C SER A 12 -32.67 15.45 -44.58
N SER A 13 -32.95 15.82 -43.30
CA SER A 13 -34.24 16.03 -42.60
C SER A 13 -34.75 14.77 -41.87
N ASN A 14 -35.11 14.76 -40.58
CA ASN A 14 -35.75 15.79 -39.77
C ASN A 14 -35.28 15.73 -38.30
N TYR A 15 -35.02 16.91 -37.72
CA TYR A 15 -34.94 17.12 -36.28
C TYR A 15 -36.31 16.83 -35.65
N THR A 16 -36.37 15.86 -34.75
CA THR A 16 -37.50 15.72 -33.82
C THR A 16 -37.03 16.20 -32.44
N HIS A 17 -37.64 17.30 -32.01
CA HIS A 17 -37.48 17.89 -30.68
C HIS A 17 -37.93 16.87 -29.62
N ILE A 18 -36.98 16.31 -28.86
CA ILE A 18 -37.26 15.76 -27.53
C ILE A 18 -37.06 16.91 -26.55
N ALA A 19 -38.17 17.43 -26.04
CA ALA A 19 -38.17 18.39 -24.95
C ALA A 19 -37.68 17.70 -23.68
N THR A 20 -36.44 17.96 -23.27
CA THR A 20 -35.96 17.63 -21.94
C THR A 20 -36.66 18.53 -20.92
N ILE A 21 -37.61 17.96 -20.18
CA ILE A 21 -38.20 18.62 -19.00
C ILE A 21 -37.11 18.68 -17.92
N CYS A 22 -36.51 19.85 -17.74
CA CYS A 22 -35.71 20.17 -16.56
C CYS A 22 -36.66 20.47 -15.40
N ILE A 23 -36.86 19.49 -14.50
CA ILE A 23 -37.50 19.74 -13.22
C ILE A 23 -36.46 20.41 -12.32
N CYS A 24 -36.52 21.74 -12.22
CA CYS A 24 -35.84 22.48 -11.16
C CYS A 24 -36.60 22.26 -9.86
N ILE A 25 -36.09 21.40 -8.98
CA ILE A 25 -36.57 21.31 -7.60
C ILE A 25 -36.01 22.53 -6.86
N ALA A 26 -36.85 23.54 -6.68
CA ALA A 26 -36.59 24.62 -5.74
C ALA A 26 -36.72 24.06 -4.31
N ILE A 27 -35.57 23.88 -3.64
CA ILE A 27 -35.55 23.62 -2.20
C ILE A 27 -35.90 24.94 -1.52
N THR A 28 -37.15 25.08 -1.09
CA THR A 28 -37.56 26.15 -0.18
C THR A 28 -36.97 25.84 1.19
N SER A 29 -35.99 26.65 1.60
CA SER A 29 -35.40 26.62 2.94
C SER A 29 -36.47 26.95 3.98
N LEU A 30 -36.94 25.92 4.71
CA LEU A 30 -37.66 26.13 5.96
C LEU A 30 -36.66 26.65 7.00
N ASN A 31 -36.68 27.95 7.26
CA ASN A 31 -36.00 28.56 8.40
C ASN A 31 -36.69 28.13 9.70
N PHE A 32 -36.18 27.08 10.33
CA PHE A 32 -36.42 26.85 11.76
C PHE A 32 -35.57 27.84 12.57
N LEU A 33 -36.18 28.96 12.95
CA LEU A 33 -35.69 29.85 13.99
C LEU A 33 -35.74 29.10 15.33
N ILE A 34 -34.61 28.57 15.77
CA ILE A 34 -34.39 28.17 17.17
C ILE A 34 -33.97 29.43 17.92
N PRO A 35 -34.65 29.83 19.01
CA PRO A 35 -34.24 30.99 19.80
C PRO A 35 -32.95 30.67 20.56
N LEU A 36 -31.89 31.43 20.30
CA LEU A 36 -30.69 31.50 21.12
C LEU A 36 -31.03 32.17 22.46
N ASN A 37 -31.43 31.37 23.44
CA ASN A 37 -31.53 31.82 24.83
C ASN A 37 -30.31 31.31 25.62
N ASN A 38 -29.51 32.29 26.09
CA ASN A 38 -28.71 32.29 27.30
C ASN A 38 -28.01 30.99 27.72
N PHE A 39 -26.77 30.79 27.28
CA PHE A 39 -25.80 30.04 28.07
C PHE A 39 -25.08 30.98 29.03
N GLY A 40 -25.49 30.90 30.29
CA GLY A 40 -24.76 31.48 31.41
C GLY A 40 -23.39 30.84 31.57
N SER A 41 -22.46 31.61 32.13
CA SER A 41 -21.12 31.17 32.48
C SER A 41 -21.16 30.05 33.53
N GLY A 42 -21.12 28.81 33.06
CA GLY A 42 -20.80 27.64 33.85
C GLY A 42 -19.57 26.98 33.26
N ASN A 43 -18.39 27.34 33.77
CA ASN A 43 -17.14 26.66 33.47
C ASN A 43 -17.21 25.21 34.02
N LYS A 44 -17.62 24.27 33.18
CA LYS A 44 -17.30 22.85 33.34
C LYS A 44 -16.81 22.35 31.98
N ARG A 45 -15.50 22.12 31.87
CA ARG A 45 -14.89 21.39 30.76
C ARG A 45 -15.55 20.01 30.70
N TYR A 46 -16.32 19.78 29.66
CA TYR A 46 -16.88 18.49 29.25
C TYR A 46 -16.11 18.00 28.00
N GLU A 47 -14.78 18.02 28.03
CA GLU A 47 -13.94 17.63 26.89
C GLU A 47 -13.29 16.25 27.02
N ASP A 48 -13.38 15.56 28.17
CA ASP A 48 -12.63 14.31 28.39
C ASP A 48 -13.47 13.00 28.41
N ASP A 49 -14.79 13.05 28.18
CA ASP A 49 -15.67 11.88 28.31
C ASP A 49 -16.27 11.35 26.99
N ALA A 50 -15.80 11.83 25.83
CA ALA A 50 -16.18 11.19 24.57
C ALA A 50 -15.56 9.77 24.56
N PRO A 51 -16.35 8.69 24.45
CA PRO A 51 -15.79 7.36 24.35
C PRO A 51 -14.80 7.34 23.18
N PRO A 52 -13.63 6.71 23.35
CA PRO A 52 -12.63 6.66 22.28
C PRO A 52 -13.31 6.15 21.02
N ALA A 53 -13.13 6.89 19.93
CA ALA A 53 -13.71 6.51 18.65
C ALA A 53 -13.33 5.05 18.36
N SER A 54 -14.34 4.22 18.03
CA SER A 54 -14.12 2.81 17.73
C SER A 54 -12.96 2.67 16.74
N PRO A 55 -11.99 1.77 16.97
CA PRO A 55 -10.85 1.60 16.07
C PRO A 55 -11.28 1.14 14.67
N TYR A 56 -12.50 0.62 14.55
CA TYR A 56 -13.12 0.18 13.30
C TYR A 56 -13.84 1.28 12.51
N GLY A 57 -13.77 2.54 12.99
CA GLY A 57 -14.37 3.68 12.32
C GLY A 57 -13.60 4.15 11.07
N LEU A 58 -14.07 5.26 10.49
CA LEU A 58 -13.36 5.94 9.40
C LEU A 58 -12.17 6.77 9.89
N ALA A 59 -12.07 7.05 11.19
CA ALA A 59 -11.00 7.88 11.76
C ALA A 59 -9.64 7.17 11.74
N ILE A 60 -8.56 7.96 11.75
CA ILE A 60 -7.20 7.44 11.98
C ILE A 60 -7.09 7.00 13.45
N PRO A 61 -6.80 5.72 13.74
CA PRO A 61 -6.63 5.25 15.11
C PRO A 61 -5.54 6.02 15.84
N GLN A 62 -5.75 6.30 17.12
CA GLN A 62 -4.82 7.07 17.96
C GLN A 62 -3.87 6.12 18.71
N GLY A 63 -2.66 6.62 19.00
CA GLY A 63 -1.60 5.88 19.71
C GLY A 63 -1.13 4.61 18.99
N LYS A 64 -0.42 3.77 19.75
CA LYS A 64 0.08 2.43 19.37
C LYS A 64 -0.88 1.34 19.85
N ALA A 65 -1.25 0.41 18.98
CA ALA A 65 -2.01 -0.76 19.39
C ALA A 65 -1.14 -1.75 20.17
N VAL A 66 -1.76 -2.51 21.07
CA VAL A 66 -1.10 -3.62 21.75
C VAL A 66 -1.07 -4.82 20.81
N PRO A 67 0.11 -5.37 20.46
CA PRO A 67 0.18 -6.56 19.63
C PRO A 67 -0.41 -7.77 20.37
N LEU A 68 -1.09 -8.60 19.60
CA LEU A 68 -1.63 -9.89 20.04
C LEU A 68 -0.89 -10.99 19.26
N PRO A 69 0.19 -11.56 19.81
CA PRO A 69 1.02 -12.56 19.14
C PRO A 69 0.23 -13.81 18.72
N SER A 70 0.85 -14.72 17.98
CA SER A 70 0.23 -16.00 17.66
C SER A 70 -0.03 -16.82 18.93
N ILE A 71 -1.01 -17.74 18.88
CA ILE A 71 -1.18 -18.75 19.93
C ILE A 71 -0.44 -20.00 19.47
N GLN A 72 0.62 -20.34 20.18
CA GLN A 72 1.42 -21.54 19.93
C GLN A 72 0.60 -22.81 20.23
N ILE A 73 0.81 -23.85 19.42
CA ILE A 73 0.16 -25.15 19.56
C ILE A 73 1.14 -26.22 20.06
N SER A 74 0.59 -27.34 20.55
CA SER A 74 1.39 -28.49 20.96
C SER A 74 2.01 -29.24 19.77
N ASP A 75 3.04 -30.04 20.03
CA ASP A 75 3.65 -30.93 19.03
C ASP A 75 2.65 -31.95 18.47
N GLU A 76 1.68 -32.39 19.28
CA GLU A 76 0.59 -33.27 18.85
C GLU A 76 -0.36 -32.58 17.87
N GLU A 77 -0.72 -31.32 18.13
CA GLU A 77 -1.54 -30.52 17.22
C GLU A 77 -0.78 -30.22 15.92
N GLU A 78 0.51 -29.90 16.00
CA GLU A 78 1.36 -29.61 14.83
C GLU A 78 1.44 -30.82 13.88
N LYS A 79 1.57 -32.04 14.41
CA LYS A 79 1.59 -33.28 13.61
C LYS A 79 0.29 -33.50 12.82
N ALA A 80 -0.82 -32.88 13.21
CA ALA A 80 -2.09 -32.96 12.49
C ALA A 80 -2.23 -31.94 11.34
N ILE A 81 -1.25 -31.04 11.16
CA ILE A 81 -1.26 -29.98 10.15
C ILE A 81 -0.30 -30.33 9.00
N SER A 82 -0.84 -30.46 7.79
CA SER A 82 -0.05 -30.80 6.59
C SER A 82 0.42 -29.55 5.86
N ARG A 83 1.51 -28.91 6.30
CA ARG A 83 1.99 -27.62 5.78
C ARG A 83 2.62 -27.66 4.38
N GLY A 84 3.10 -28.83 3.93
CA GLY A 84 3.78 -28.93 2.64
C GLY A 84 5.05 -28.06 2.60
N ILE A 85 5.08 -27.08 1.69
CA ILE A 85 6.20 -26.13 1.53
C ILE A 85 6.04 -24.86 2.37
N TYR A 86 4.88 -24.69 3.01
CA TYR A 86 4.54 -23.50 3.78
C TYR A 86 5.10 -23.57 5.20
N GLY A 87 5.34 -22.40 5.79
CA GLY A 87 5.79 -22.27 7.17
C GLY A 87 4.68 -22.36 8.21
N GLY A 88 4.95 -21.78 9.38
CA GLY A 88 4.02 -21.70 10.50
C GLY A 88 4.20 -22.82 11.53
N VAL A 89 5.36 -23.47 11.57
CA VAL A 89 5.64 -24.54 12.55
C VAL A 89 5.37 -24.04 13.96
N GLY A 90 4.49 -24.73 14.70
CA GLY A 90 4.11 -24.33 16.07
C GLY A 90 3.00 -23.27 16.13
N ASP A 91 2.54 -22.74 14.99
CA ASP A 91 1.38 -21.87 14.90
C ASP A 91 0.09 -22.65 14.60
N LYS A 92 -1.06 -22.06 14.96
CA LYS A 92 -2.37 -22.57 14.51
C LYS A 92 -2.46 -22.64 12.98
N LYS A 93 -3.32 -23.55 12.50
CA LYS A 93 -3.51 -23.85 11.07
C LYS A 93 -3.87 -22.64 10.19
N HIS A 94 -4.41 -21.57 10.78
CA HIS A 94 -4.78 -20.36 10.04
C HIS A 94 -3.59 -19.42 9.74
N LEU A 95 -2.39 -19.76 10.23
CA LEU A 95 -1.16 -19.02 10.00
C LEU A 95 -0.17 -19.85 9.17
N GLY A 96 0.93 -19.21 8.79
CA GLY A 96 2.02 -19.87 8.06
C GLY A 96 1.90 -19.83 6.54
N GLY A 97 1.13 -18.89 5.98
CA GLY A 97 0.98 -18.68 4.53
C GLY A 97 2.24 -18.22 3.78
N PHE A 98 3.43 -18.34 4.37
CA PHE A 98 4.69 -17.91 3.78
C PHE A 98 5.55 -19.11 3.36
N THR A 99 6.46 -18.88 2.40
CA THR A 99 7.48 -19.85 1.99
C THR A 99 8.88 -19.31 2.33
N ASN A 100 9.91 -20.10 2.01
CA ASN A 100 11.29 -19.70 2.25
C ASN A 100 11.68 -18.43 1.46
N PHE A 101 11.31 -18.36 0.18
CA PHE A 101 11.43 -17.18 -0.67
C PHE A 101 10.39 -17.25 -1.78
N ASP A 102 9.45 -16.31 -1.81
CA ASP A 102 8.46 -16.20 -2.87
C ASP A 102 8.83 -15.11 -3.87
N VAL A 103 9.48 -15.53 -4.96
CA VAL A 103 9.91 -14.63 -6.05
C VAL A 103 8.74 -13.88 -6.70
N MET A 104 7.52 -14.41 -6.62
CA MET A 104 6.35 -13.85 -7.30
C MET A 104 5.82 -12.60 -6.58
N GLY A 105 6.14 -12.42 -5.29
CA GLY A 105 5.83 -11.23 -4.50
C GLY A 105 6.95 -10.18 -4.44
N VAL A 106 8.09 -10.41 -5.11
CA VAL A 106 9.30 -9.57 -5.02
C VAL A 106 9.44 -8.64 -6.22
N SER A 107 9.57 -7.33 -5.96
CA SER A 107 9.80 -6.33 -7.02
C SER A 107 10.59 -5.09 -6.58
N PRO A 108 11.93 -5.16 -6.56
CA PRO A 108 12.81 -3.99 -6.49
C PRO A 108 12.44 -2.83 -7.42
N VAL A 109 11.93 -3.09 -8.64
CA VAL A 109 11.52 -2.01 -9.54
C VAL A 109 10.33 -1.23 -8.99
N ILE A 110 9.30 -1.90 -8.44
CA ILE A 110 8.21 -1.20 -7.75
C ILE A 110 8.75 -0.44 -6.53
N TRP A 111 9.60 -1.07 -5.72
CA TRP A 111 10.07 -0.46 -4.48
C TRP A 111 10.92 0.78 -4.74
N GLU A 112 11.83 0.73 -5.71
CA GLU A 112 12.58 1.89 -6.21
C GLU A 112 11.62 2.98 -6.69
N HIS A 113 10.61 2.62 -7.48
CA HIS A 113 9.65 3.57 -8.03
C HIS A 113 8.81 4.24 -6.93
N MET A 114 8.41 3.50 -5.89
CA MET A 114 7.73 4.05 -4.72
C MET A 114 8.61 5.09 -4.01
N VAL A 115 9.90 4.82 -3.84
CA VAL A 115 10.80 5.76 -3.16
C VAL A 115 11.09 6.98 -4.04
N LYS A 116 11.49 6.77 -5.30
CA LYS A 116 11.95 7.85 -6.19
C LYS A 116 10.82 8.71 -6.76
N TRP A 117 9.69 8.09 -7.13
CA TRP A 117 8.61 8.79 -7.83
C TRP A 117 7.48 9.22 -6.88
N LEU A 118 7.06 8.32 -5.98
CA LEU A 118 6.05 8.68 -4.96
C LEU A 118 6.63 9.42 -3.76
N GLY A 119 7.95 9.37 -3.55
CA GLY A 119 8.60 10.01 -2.40
C GLY A 119 8.34 9.27 -1.08
N VAL A 120 8.13 7.95 -1.12
CA VAL A 120 7.86 7.13 0.07
C VAL A 120 9.08 7.09 0.99
N LYS A 121 8.86 7.34 2.29
CA LYS A 121 9.89 7.36 3.34
C LYS A 121 9.56 6.49 4.54
N SER A 122 8.32 6.02 4.66
CA SER A 122 7.87 5.17 5.75
C SER A 122 6.85 4.15 5.29
N LEU A 123 6.91 2.92 5.83
CA LEU A 123 5.90 1.91 5.55
C LEU A 123 5.58 1.00 6.74
N VAL A 124 4.41 0.38 6.66
CA VAL A 124 4.07 -0.85 7.36
C VAL A 124 3.90 -1.98 6.33
N ASP A 125 4.63 -3.06 6.51
CA ASP A 125 4.58 -4.28 5.72
C ASP A 125 3.70 -5.30 6.46
N VAL A 126 2.48 -5.52 5.94
CA VAL A 126 1.40 -6.28 6.54
C VAL A 126 1.40 -7.70 6.00
N GLY A 127 1.61 -8.69 6.87
CA GLY A 127 1.87 -10.06 6.43
C GLY A 127 3.28 -10.19 5.85
N CYS A 128 4.26 -9.52 6.45
CA CYS A 128 5.63 -9.43 5.92
C CYS A 128 6.37 -10.78 5.84
N GLY A 129 5.83 -11.86 6.42
CA GLY A 129 6.47 -13.17 6.46
C GLY A 129 7.86 -13.09 7.08
N ARG A 130 8.89 -13.50 6.32
CA ARG A 130 10.30 -13.42 6.75
C ARG A 130 10.92 -12.02 6.60
N GLY A 131 10.15 -11.05 6.09
CA GLY A 131 10.60 -9.67 5.91
C GLY A 131 11.50 -9.45 4.70
N ILE A 132 11.26 -10.15 3.58
CA ILE A 132 12.04 -10.01 2.35
C ILE A 132 11.91 -8.59 1.77
N SER A 133 10.69 -8.15 1.49
CA SER A 133 10.39 -6.77 1.08
C SER A 133 10.78 -5.77 2.15
N THR A 134 10.45 -6.06 3.41
CA THR A 134 10.77 -5.17 4.53
C THR A 134 12.27 -4.89 4.62
N SER A 135 13.11 -5.91 4.48
CA SER A 135 14.57 -5.75 4.54
C SER A 135 15.11 -4.86 3.43
N TRP A 136 14.52 -4.89 2.23
CA TRP A 136 14.89 -3.97 1.15
C TRP A 136 14.64 -2.53 1.60
N PHE A 137 13.44 -2.23 2.09
CA PHE A 137 13.09 -0.87 2.53
C PHE A 137 13.97 -0.37 3.70
N VAL A 138 14.32 -1.25 4.64
CA VAL A 138 15.24 -0.90 5.74
C VAL A 138 16.62 -0.55 5.21
N LEU A 139 17.19 -1.38 4.34
CA LEU A 139 18.53 -1.15 3.77
C LEU A 139 18.57 0.05 2.82
N HIS A 140 17.44 0.41 2.22
CA HIS A 140 17.30 1.57 1.32
C HIS A 140 16.93 2.87 2.05
N GLY A 141 17.06 2.90 3.39
CA GLY A 141 17.07 4.14 4.14
C GLY A 141 15.70 4.74 4.45
N LEU A 142 14.61 3.98 4.36
CA LEU A 142 13.31 4.48 4.82
C LEU A 142 13.38 4.81 6.32
N GLU A 143 12.84 5.96 6.69
CA GLU A 143 12.96 6.53 8.04
C GLU A 143 12.25 5.67 9.11
N TYR A 144 11.13 5.04 8.75
CA TYR A 144 10.34 4.20 9.65
C TYR A 144 9.70 3.03 8.91
N VAL A 145 10.11 1.80 9.27
CA VAL A 145 9.66 0.56 8.63
C VAL A 145 9.16 -0.43 9.66
N VAL A 146 7.92 -0.90 9.53
CA VAL A 146 7.36 -1.90 10.44
C VAL A 146 6.98 -3.15 9.67
N CYS A 147 7.45 -4.32 10.11
CA CYS A 147 6.95 -5.62 9.64
C CYS A 147 5.97 -6.16 10.69
N VAL A 148 4.72 -6.35 10.30
CA VAL A 148 3.70 -7.00 11.15
C VAL A 148 3.33 -8.35 10.56
N GLU A 149 3.53 -9.42 11.34
CA GLU A 149 3.36 -10.81 10.91
C GLU A 149 2.64 -11.62 11.99
N GLY A 150 1.69 -12.46 11.58
CA GLY A 150 0.91 -13.27 12.52
C GLY A 150 1.58 -14.58 12.92
N SER A 151 2.41 -15.15 12.06
CA SER A 151 3.12 -16.41 12.30
C SER A 151 4.36 -16.20 13.19
N HIS A 152 4.41 -16.88 14.32
CA HIS A 152 5.60 -16.92 15.18
C HIS A 152 6.79 -17.54 14.44
N ASP A 153 6.54 -18.56 13.63
CA ASP A 153 7.56 -19.21 12.81
C ASP A 153 8.20 -18.23 11.81
N ALA A 154 7.40 -17.37 11.18
CA ALA A 154 7.90 -16.33 10.28
C ALA A 154 8.72 -15.27 11.03
N VAL A 155 8.21 -14.79 12.16
CA VAL A 155 8.86 -13.78 13.00
C VAL A 155 10.23 -14.26 13.50
N THR A 156 10.32 -15.51 13.97
CA THR A 156 11.58 -16.09 14.45
C THR A 156 12.58 -16.35 13.33
N LYS A 157 12.12 -16.55 12.09
CA LYS A 157 12.93 -16.71 10.87
C LYS A 157 13.11 -15.41 10.08
N SER A 158 12.74 -14.27 10.66
CA SER A 158 12.81 -12.96 10.02
C SER A 158 14.26 -12.56 9.73
N LEU A 159 14.47 -11.90 8.58
CA LEU A 159 15.77 -11.34 8.22
C LEU A 159 16.13 -10.07 9.03
N LEU A 160 15.13 -9.41 9.63
CA LEU A 160 15.28 -8.06 10.17
C LEU A 160 16.25 -7.95 11.36
N PRO A 161 16.20 -8.83 12.40
CA PRO A 161 17.09 -8.70 13.55
C PRO A 161 18.58 -8.87 13.20
N GLY A 162 18.90 -9.47 12.05
CA GLY A 162 20.27 -9.73 11.59
C GLY A 162 20.81 -8.73 10.57
N LEU A 163 20.06 -7.68 10.23
CA LEU A 163 20.47 -6.72 9.20
C LEU A 163 21.74 -5.97 9.59
N GLN A 164 22.66 -5.87 8.64
CA GLN A 164 23.87 -5.07 8.72
C GLN A 164 23.78 -3.92 7.72
N ASN A 165 24.59 -2.87 7.89
CA ASN A 165 24.61 -1.69 7.00
C ASN A 165 23.27 -0.93 6.95
N VAL A 166 22.48 -0.98 8.02
CA VAL A 166 21.26 -0.17 8.14
C VAL A 166 21.65 1.31 8.34
N PRO A 167 21.11 2.24 7.53
CA PRO A 167 21.36 3.67 7.73
C PRO A 167 20.96 4.15 9.13
N GLU A 168 21.76 5.03 9.75
CA GLU A 168 21.52 5.50 11.13
C GLU A 168 20.17 6.22 11.31
N SER A 169 19.64 6.81 10.24
CA SER A 169 18.33 7.47 10.21
C SER A 169 17.15 6.51 10.11
N THR A 170 17.40 5.22 9.86
CA THR A 170 16.37 4.21 9.68
C THR A 170 16.00 3.58 11.01
N SER A 171 14.72 3.65 11.35
CA SER A 171 14.14 2.90 12.46
C SER A 171 13.25 1.78 11.95
N PHE A 172 13.37 0.59 12.53
CA PHE A 172 12.55 -0.55 12.13
C PHE A 172 12.17 -1.45 13.29
N GLU A 173 11.03 -2.14 13.16
CA GLU A 173 10.57 -3.13 14.14
C GLU A 173 9.87 -4.31 13.46
N VAL A 174 9.99 -5.50 14.06
CA VAL A 174 9.18 -6.67 13.75
C VAL A 174 8.15 -6.84 14.86
N VAL A 175 6.88 -6.96 14.48
CA VAL A 175 5.76 -7.08 15.40
C VAL A 175 5.02 -8.38 15.10
N GLU A 176 4.98 -9.26 16.10
CA GLU A 176 4.15 -10.46 16.02
C GLU A 176 2.69 -10.10 16.37
N HIS A 177 1.80 -10.19 15.39
CA HIS A 177 0.38 -9.94 15.58
C HIS A 177 -0.52 -10.77 14.66
N ASP A 178 -1.33 -11.62 15.28
CA ASP A 178 -2.37 -12.38 14.61
C ASP A 178 -3.66 -11.55 14.48
N PHE A 179 -3.95 -11.09 13.27
CA PHE A 179 -5.15 -10.29 12.96
C PHE A 179 -6.47 -11.04 13.16
N SER A 180 -6.49 -12.36 13.42
CA SER A 180 -7.71 -13.05 13.87
C SER A 180 -8.04 -12.77 15.35
N ARG A 181 -7.07 -12.25 16.12
CA ARG A 181 -7.21 -12.02 17.57
C ARG A 181 -7.69 -10.61 17.92
N GLY A 182 -7.52 -9.65 17.03
CA GLY A 182 -7.93 -8.26 17.26
C GLY A 182 -7.25 -7.29 16.30
N PRO A 183 -7.57 -5.99 16.38
CA PRO A 183 -6.99 -4.97 15.53
C PRO A 183 -5.58 -4.58 15.99
N TRP A 184 -4.77 -4.10 15.05
CA TRP A 184 -3.45 -3.56 15.34
C TRP A 184 -3.06 -2.44 14.39
N TRP A 185 -2.25 -1.50 14.89
CA TRP A 185 -1.70 -0.39 14.12
C TRP A 185 -0.42 0.17 14.77
N PRO A 186 0.51 0.74 13.99
CA PRO A 186 1.70 1.43 14.51
C PRO A 186 1.33 2.76 15.18
N ASP A 187 2.24 3.29 16.00
CA ASP A 187 2.00 4.53 16.76
C ASP A 187 1.72 5.75 15.85
N ARG A 188 2.49 5.86 14.76
CA ARG A 188 2.41 6.95 13.79
C ARG A 188 1.77 6.50 12.48
N THR A 189 1.28 7.47 11.72
CA THR A 189 0.94 7.25 10.32
C THR A 189 2.20 7.08 9.47
N VAL A 190 2.05 6.36 8.36
CA VAL A 190 3.10 5.98 7.41
C VAL A 190 2.67 6.32 5.99
N ASP A 191 3.61 6.36 5.07
CA ASP A 191 3.29 6.66 3.67
C ASP A 191 2.58 5.50 3.00
N VAL A 192 3.01 4.26 3.29
CA VAL A 192 2.51 3.06 2.62
C VAL A 192 2.14 1.95 3.61
N ALA A 193 1.02 1.29 3.37
CA ALA A 193 0.80 -0.09 3.78
C ALA A 193 1.11 -1.00 2.60
N TRP A 194 2.18 -1.80 2.71
CA TRP A 194 2.56 -2.82 1.74
C TRP A 194 1.98 -4.15 2.20
N CYS A 195 1.16 -4.79 1.38
CA CYS A 195 0.35 -5.94 1.80
C CYS A 195 0.26 -6.95 0.65
N VAL A 196 1.30 -7.77 0.49
CA VAL A 196 1.42 -8.71 -0.63
C VAL A 196 1.22 -10.14 -0.13
N GLU A 197 0.30 -10.86 -0.78
CA GLU A 197 -0.13 -12.24 -0.46
C GLU A 197 -0.49 -12.39 1.03
N PHE A 198 -1.43 -11.55 1.48
CA PHE A 198 -1.92 -11.52 2.86
C PHE A 198 -3.45 -11.49 2.95
N THR A 199 -4.10 -10.67 2.12
CA THR A 199 -5.54 -10.37 2.27
C THR A 199 -6.44 -11.59 2.08
N GLU A 200 -6.00 -12.54 1.27
CA GLU A 200 -6.61 -13.85 1.04
C GLU A 200 -6.46 -14.81 2.22
N HIS A 201 -5.50 -14.57 3.11
CA HIS A 201 -5.18 -15.45 4.25
C HIS A 201 -5.94 -15.08 5.53
N VAL A 202 -6.66 -13.95 5.54
CA VAL A 202 -7.43 -13.51 6.71
C VAL A 202 -8.91 -13.44 6.35
N GLY A 203 -9.71 -14.31 6.98
CA GLY A 203 -11.14 -14.44 6.66
C GLY A 203 -11.94 -13.16 6.88
N ARG A 204 -13.04 -13.01 6.13
CA ARG A 204 -13.92 -11.81 6.13
C ARG A 204 -14.25 -11.24 7.51
N ASN A 205 -14.49 -12.12 8.47
CA ASN A 205 -14.89 -11.76 9.83
C ASN A 205 -13.80 -11.03 10.63
N TYR A 206 -12.55 -11.05 10.16
CA TYR A 206 -11.42 -10.38 10.80
C TYR A 206 -10.88 -9.19 9.98
N GLN A 207 -11.46 -8.87 8.83
CA GLN A 207 -10.90 -7.81 7.96
C GLN A 207 -10.81 -6.45 8.62
N MET A 208 -11.79 -6.14 9.48
CA MET A 208 -11.79 -4.89 10.23
C MET A 208 -10.53 -4.73 11.09
N ASN A 209 -9.89 -5.83 11.48
CA ASN A 209 -8.67 -5.80 12.29
C ASN A 209 -7.48 -5.26 11.49
N TYR A 210 -7.22 -5.74 10.27
CA TYR A 210 -6.12 -5.23 9.45
C TYR A 210 -6.46 -3.92 8.73
N PHE A 211 -7.74 -3.62 8.52
CA PHE A 211 -8.15 -2.28 8.06
C PHE A 211 -7.71 -1.18 9.04
N THR A 212 -7.63 -1.47 10.35
CA THR A 212 -7.09 -0.49 11.30
C THR A 212 -5.61 -0.15 11.04
N THR A 213 -4.82 -1.10 10.52
CA THR A 213 -3.45 -0.84 10.05
C THR A 213 -3.48 0.03 8.79
N PHE A 214 -4.32 -0.31 7.81
CA PHE A 214 -4.46 0.48 6.58
C PHE A 214 -4.89 1.93 6.84
N ARG A 215 -5.65 2.18 7.91
CA ARG A 215 -6.01 3.54 8.33
C ARG A 215 -4.83 4.41 8.73
N LYS A 216 -3.67 3.83 9.06
CA LYS A 216 -2.45 4.59 9.36
C LYS A 216 -1.64 4.92 8.10
N ALA A 217 -1.95 4.35 6.95
CA ALA A 217 -1.17 4.54 5.72
C ALA A 217 -1.81 5.56 4.79
N ALA A 218 -0.98 6.31 4.06
CA ALA A 218 -1.40 7.28 3.04
C ALA A 218 -1.80 6.57 1.73
N TYR A 219 -0.99 5.60 1.31
CA TYR A 219 -1.30 4.66 0.24
C TYR A 219 -1.38 3.23 0.78
N ILE A 220 -2.20 2.41 0.14
CA ILE A 220 -2.30 0.97 0.42
C ILE A 220 -2.01 0.24 -0.88
N PHE A 221 -0.91 -0.51 -0.89
CA PHE A 221 -0.52 -1.40 -1.96
C PHE A 221 -0.88 -2.81 -1.50
N MET A 222 -1.94 -3.38 -2.05
CA MET A 222 -2.39 -4.71 -1.67
C MET A 222 -2.47 -5.64 -2.86
N THR A 223 -1.97 -6.87 -2.74
CA THR A 223 -2.40 -7.95 -3.64
C THR A 223 -3.55 -8.71 -2.99
N HIS A 224 -4.24 -9.45 -3.84
CA HIS A 224 -5.22 -10.45 -3.47
C HIS A 224 -5.00 -11.69 -4.34
N SER A 225 -5.74 -12.76 -4.06
CA SER A 225 -5.73 -13.94 -4.91
C SER A 225 -7.09 -14.17 -5.57
N THR A 226 -7.04 -14.72 -6.79
CA THR A 226 -8.20 -15.23 -7.54
C THR A 226 -8.19 -16.78 -7.61
N TRP A 227 -7.23 -17.42 -6.93
CA TRP A 227 -7.14 -18.88 -6.82
C TRP A 227 -7.05 -19.33 -5.35
N GLY A 228 -7.40 -20.60 -5.10
CA GLY A 228 -7.30 -21.21 -3.78
C GLY A 228 -5.91 -21.80 -3.50
N GLY A 229 -5.45 -21.72 -2.26
CA GLY A 229 -4.14 -22.19 -1.83
C GLY A 229 -4.14 -22.51 -0.35
N TRP A 230 -2.95 -22.67 0.23
CA TRP A 230 -2.84 -22.88 1.68
C TRP A 230 -3.47 -21.71 2.43
N HIS A 231 -4.54 -22.00 3.17
CA HIS A 231 -5.26 -21.01 3.95
C HIS A 231 -5.72 -19.78 3.15
N HIS A 232 -5.99 -19.92 1.84
CA HIS A 232 -6.72 -18.88 1.11
C HIS A 232 -8.19 -19.01 1.48
N VAL A 233 -8.66 -18.15 2.37
CA VAL A 233 -10.01 -18.15 2.93
C VAL A 233 -10.86 -16.98 2.42
N GLU A 234 -10.24 -15.99 1.77
CA GLU A 234 -10.92 -14.79 1.24
C GLU A 234 -10.45 -14.49 -0.21
N VAL A 235 -10.86 -15.33 -1.15
CA VAL A 235 -10.45 -15.27 -2.56
C VAL A 235 -11.51 -14.56 -3.40
N HIS A 236 -11.14 -13.43 -4.01
CA HIS A 236 -12.04 -12.57 -4.76
C HIS A 236 -11.33 -11.82 -5.90
N ASP A 237 -12.09 -11.35 -6.88
CA ASP A 237 -11.61 -10.54 -8.00
C ASP A 237 -11.37 -9.06 -7.63
N ASP A 238 -10.79 -8.32 -8.57
CA ASP A 238 -10.47 -6.90 -8.41
C ASP A 238 -11.71 -6.08 -8.04
N ASP A 239 -12.84 -6.27 -8.73
CA ASP A 239 -14.07 -5.51 -8.52
C ASP A 239 -14.61 -5.66 -7.10
N TRP A 240 -14.57 -6.88 -6.55
CA TRP A 240 -14.97 -7.13 -5.19
C TRP A 240 -14.05 -6.43 -4.18
N TRP A 241 -12.74 -6.51 -4.36
CA TRP A 241 -11.78 -5.85 -3.47
C TRP A 241 -11.83 -4.33 -3.56
N ILE A 242 -12.03 -3.78 -4.75
CA ILE A 242 -12.26 -2.35 -4.97
C ILE A 242 -13.50 -1.93 -4.18
N GLY A 243 -14.66 -2.58 -4.41
CA GLY A 243 -15.89 -2.25 -3.69
C GLY A 243 -15.75 -2.41 -2.16
N ARG A 244 -15.00 -3.42 -1.71
CA ARG A 244 -14.74 -3.66 -0.28
C ARG A 244 -13.91 -2.55 0.34
N MET A 245 -12.81 -2.16 -0.29
CA MET A 245 -11.92 -1.11 0.19
C MET A 245 -12.57 0.27 0.11
N GLU A 246 -13.34 0.55 -0.95
CA GLU A 246 -14.09 1.79 -1.10
C GLU A 246 -15.24 1.91 -0.10
N SER A 247 -15.89 0.80 0.28
CA SER A 247 -16.87 0.81 1.37
C SER A 247 -16.25 1.21 2.71
N MET A 248 -14.93 1.06 2.85
CA MET A 248 -14.16 1.54 4.00
C MET A 248 -13.65 2.98 3.78
N GLY A 249 -14.01 3.68 2.71
CA GLY A 249 -13.58 5.08 2.48
C GLY A 249 -12.13 5.24 2.03
N PHE A 250 -11.48 4.16 1.59
CA PHE A 250 -10.27 4.27 0.78
C PHE A 250 -10.67 4.56 -0.68
N VAL A 251 -9.82 5.25 -1.43
CA VAL A 251 -10.11 5.64 -2.82
C VAL A 251 -9.25 4.78 -3.75
N TYR A 252 -9.88 4.00 -4.63
CA TYR A 252 -9.14 3.23 -5.62
C TYR A 252 -8.42 4.15 -6.62
N SER A 253 -7.15 3.86 -6.90
CA SER A 253 -6.37 4.55 -7.91
C SER A 253 -6.08 3.64 -9.08
N GLU A 254 -6.90 3.73 -10.12
CA GLU A 254 -6.68 2.99 -11.37
C GLU A 254 -5.32 3.36 -12.00
N TYR A 255 -4.96 4.64 -11.95
CA TYR A 255 -3.69 5.14 -12.49
C TYR A 255 -2.48 4.50 -11.81
N LEU A 256 -2.40 4.56 -10.46
CA LEU A 256 -1.30 3.96 -9.72
C LEU A 256 -1.30 2.43 -9.86
N THR A 257 -2.48 1.80 -9.85
CA THR A 257 -2.60 0.36 -10.04
C THR A 257 -2.01 -0.09 -11.37
N LYS A 258 -2.40 0.54 -12.48
CA LYS A 258 -1.87 0.23 -13.82
C LYS A 258 -0.37 0.47 -13.91
N MET A 259 0.09 1.61 -13.43
CA MET A 259 1.51 1.97 -13.41
C MET A 259 2.34 0.94 -12.64
N MET A 260 1.90 0.55 -11.44
CA MET A 260 2.68 -0.36 -10.60
C MET A 260 2.67 -1.79 -11.15
N ARG A 261 1.56 -2.25 -11.72
CA ARG A 261 1.51 -3.53 -12.44
C ARG A 261 2.46 -3.53 -13.65
N GLU A 262 2.55 -2.42 -14.38
CA GLU A 262 3.51 -2.25 -15.48
C GLU A 262 4.95 -2.30 -14.97
N LYS A 263 5.26 -1.61 -13.86
CA LYS A 263 6.57 -1.63 -13.21
C LYS A 263 6.99 -3.02 -12.72
N ALA A 264 6.10 -3.79 -12.10
CA ALA A 264 6.38 -5.19 -11.79
C ALA A 264 6.65 -6.03 -13.06
N GLY A 265 6.12 -5.63 -14.20
CA GLY A 265 6.40 -6.22 -15.52
C GLY A 265 7.87 -6.22 -15.90
N GLU A 266 8.64 -5.23 -15.45
CA GLU A 266 10.07 -5.10 -15.74
C GLU A 266 10.91 -6.17 -15.04
N ASP A 267 10.40 -6.73 -13.93
CA ASP A 267 11.09 -7.75 -13.13
C ASP A 267 10.85 -9.19 -13.62
N LYS A 268 9.89 -9.42 -14.53
CA LYS A 268 9.33 -10.74 -14.83
C LYS A 268 10.34 -11.80 -15.31
N ASP A 269 11.42 -11.35 -15.96
CA ASP A 269 12.45 -12.21 -16.56
C ASP A 269 13.74 -12.27 -15.72
N ARG A 270 13.74 -11.72 -14.49
CA ARG A 270 14.94 -11.76 -13.63
C ARG A 270 15.34 -13.18 -13.27
N THR A 271 16.65 -13.38 -13.25
CA THR A 271 17.33 -14.63 -12.85
C THR A 271 18.50 -14.36 -11.90
N ASP A 272 18.51 -13.20 -11.25
CA ASP A 272 19.63 -12.65 -10.48
C ASP A 272 19.29 -12.35 -9.01
N LEU A 273 18.07 -12.70 -8.56
CA LEU A 273 17.66 -12.48 -7.16
C LEU A 273 18.38 -13.43 -6.18
N LEU A 274 18.51 -14.71 -6.54
CA LEU A 274 19.12 -15.74 -5.71
C LEU A 274 20.28 -16.38 -6.47
N LYS A 275 21.32 -16.83 -5.75
CA LYS A 275 22.46 -17.54 -6.37
C LYS A 275 22.05 -18.88 -7.00
N SER A 276 20.93 -19.44 -6.56
CA SER A 276 20.33 -20.67 -7.08
C SER A 276 19.51 -20.47 -8.36
N MET A 277 19.35 -19.22 -8.83
CA MET A 277 18.67 -18.95 -10.08
C MET A 277 19.55 -19.26 -11.29
N GLU A 278 18.95 -19.92 -12.28
CA GLU A 278 19.62 -20.36 -13.50
C GLU A 278 19.19 -19.50 -14.69
N GLU A 279 20.17 -19.09 -15.50
CA GLU A 279 19.91 -18.36 -16.74
C GLU A 279 19.06 -19.22 -17.70
N GLY A 280 18.03 -18.61 -18.30
CA GLY A 280 17.12 -19.29 -19.23
C GLY A 280 15.95 -20.04 -18.57
N LYS A 281 15.89 -20.12 -17.23
CA LYS A 281 14.74 -20.66 -16.50
C LYS A 281 13.77 -19.54 -16.12
N MET A 282 12.47 -19.79 -16.28
CA MET A 282 11.42 -18.84 -15.90
C MET A 282 11.04 -19.02 -14.43
N TYR A 283 11.15 -17.95 -13.64
CA TYR A 283 10.81 -17.93 -12.21
C TYR A 283 9.51 -17.17 -11.90
N HIS A 284 8.90 -16.52 -12.90
CA HIS A 284 7.68 -15.72 -12.73
C HIS A 284 7.81 -14.60 -11.68
N VAL A 285 8.98 -13.98 -11.62
CA VAL A 285 9.27 -12.91 -10.65
C VAL A 285 8.20 -11.80 -10.75
N ALA A 286 7.81 -11.27 -9.58
CA ALA A 286 6.77 -10.24 -9.44
C ALA A 286 5.38 -10.62 -10.00
N GLN A 287 5.10 -11.90 -10.29
CA GLN A 287 3.81 -12.30 -10.88
C GLN A 287 2.60 -11.85 -10.05
N HIS A 288 2.59 -12.06 -8.73
CA HIS A 288 1.47 -11.66 -7.85
C HIS A 288 1.17 -10.15 -8.01
N LEU A 289 2.23 -9.35 -8.06
CA LEU A 289 2.16 -7.91 -8.23
C LEU A 289 1.61 -7.52 -9.61
N ARG A 290 2.08 -8.16 -10.69
CA ARG A 290 1.64 -7.85 -12.05
C ARG A 290 0.15 -8.10 -12.27
N ILE A 291 -0.39 -9.15 -11.64
CA ILE A 291 -1.74 -9.63 -11.94
C ILE A 291 -2.79 -9.16 -10.94
N ASN A 292 -2.45 -9.05 -9.65
CA ASN A 292 -3.43 -8.82 -8.58
C ASN A 292 -3.13 -7.59 -7.70
N LEU A 293 -2.09 -6.80 -7.97
CA LEU A 293 -1.83 -5.59 -7.18
C LEU A 293 -2.95 -4.56 -7.40
N LEU A 294 -3.47 -3.99 -6.32
CA LEU A 294 -4.38 -2.84 -6.32
C LEU A 294 -3.79 -1.75 -5.43
N VAL A 295 -3.94 -0.50 -5.85
CA VAL A 295 -3.46 0.67 -5.10
C VAL A 295 -4.63 1.55 -4.69
N PHE A 296 -4.69 1.85 -3.40
CA PHE A 296 -5.69 2.73 -2.81
C PHE A 296 -5.04 3.93 -2.11
N ILE A 297 -5.79 5.03 -2.02
CA ILE A 297 -5.41 6.27 -1.36
C ILE A 297 -6.31 6.44 -0.12
N ASN A 298 -5.69 6.74 1.01
CA ASN A 298 -6.39 7.12 2.23
C ASN A 298 -6.35 8.65 2.38
N PRO A 299 -7.43 9.36 1.99
CA PRO A 299 -7.44 10.82 1.99
C PRO A 299 -7.25 11.43 3.38
N LEU A 300 -7.53 10.69 4.45
CA LEU A 300 -7.36 11.20 5.81
C LEU A 300 -5.88 11.29 6.22
N VAL A 301 -5.04 10.41 5.69
CA VAL A 301 -3.60 10.38 5.99
C VAL A 301 -2.82 11.24 4.99
N THR A 302 -3.17 11.20 3.70
CA THR A 302 -2.43 11.97 2.66
C THR A 302 -2.46 13.48 2.88
N VAL A 303 -3.52 14.02 3.50
CA VAL A 303 -3.64 15.46 3.80
C VAL A 303 -2.83 15.93 5.02
N LEU A 304 -2.24 15.01 5.79
CA LEU A 304 -1.50 15.39 6.99
C LEU A 304 -0.16 16.05 6.62
N PRO A 305 0.29 17.10 7.34
CA PRO A 305 1.52 17.82 7.03
C PRO A 305 2.79 16.97 6.88
N ARG A 306 2.85 15.82 7.55
CA ARG A 306 4.00 14.90 7.50
C ARG A 306 4.07 14.06 6.23
N HIS A 307 2.96 13.93 5.49
CA HIS A 307 2.87 13.17 4.23
C HIS A 307 2.84 14.08 3.00
N MET A 308 2.96 15.40 3.18
CA MET A 308 2.97 16.39 2.09
C MET A 308 4.18 16.28 1.15
N HIS A 309 5.17 15.44 1.46
CA HIS A 309 6.29 15.14 0.57
C HIS A 309 5.94 14.09 -0.50
N LEU A 310 4.80 13.41 -0.37
CA LEU A 310 4.37 12.43 -1.36
C LEU A 310 4.03 13.12 -2.68
N PHE A 311 4.04 12.35 -3.77
CA PHE A 311 4.01 12.87 -5.14
C PHE A 311 5.25 13.74 -5.43
N ALA A 312 6.43 13.13 -5.31
CA ALA A 312 7.72 13.83 -5.27
C ALA A 312 8.20 14.42 -6.61
N GLU A 313 7.38 14.33 -7.66
CA GLU A 313 7.66 14.94 -8.96
C GLU A 313 7.83 16.45 -8.84
N HIS A 314 8.75 17.00 -9.63
CA HIS A 314 8.94 18.44 -9.65
C HIS A 314 7.81 19.16 -10.38
N GLY A 315 7.44 20.35 -9.93
CA GLY A 315 6.38 21.15 -10.57
C GLY A 315 6.86 22.15 -11.62
N CYS A 316 8.16 22.48 -11.69
CA CYS A 316 8.65 23.51 -12.58
C CYS A 316 8.93 23.00 -13.99
N PHE A 317 8.71 23.85 -14.98
CA PHE A 317 8.87 23.52 -16.39
C PHE A 317 10.11 24.20 -16.96
N ASP A 318 10.97 23.46 -17.66
CA ASP A 318 12.23 24.02 -18.19
C ASP A 318 12.09 24.76 -19.53
N GLY A 319 10.88 24.81 -20.09
CA GLY A 319 10.55 25.50 -21.34
C GLY A 319 11.11 24.87 -22.62
N ARG A 320 12.13 24.00 -22.53
CA ARG A 320 12.92 23.54 -23.69
C ARG A 320 12.73 22.06 -24.00
N SER A 321 12.53 21.22 -22.98
CA SER A 321 12.51 19.76 -23.14
C SER A 321 11.15 19.12 -22.84
N LYS A 322 10.15 19.91 -22.44
CA LYS A 322 8.89 19.43 -21.84
C LYS A 322 9.07 18.59 -20.58
N THR A 323 10.26 18.59 -19.99
CA THR A 323 10.56 17.84 -18.76
C THR A 323 10.30 18.71 -17.55
N LEU A 324 9.75 18.10 -16.51
CA LEU A 324 9.62 18.73 -15.20
C LEU A 324 11.00 18.79 -14.54
N VAL A 325 11.36 19.96 -14.01
CA VAL A 325 12.66 20.24 -13.38
C VAL A 325 12.47 20.79 -11.99
N GLU A 326 13.48 20.62 -11.15
CA GLU A 326 13.52 21.23 -9.81
C GLU A 326 13.33 22.75 -9.91
N CYS A 327 12.40 23.27 -9.13
CA CYS A 327 12.20 24.72 -9.00
C CYS A 327 13.41 25.36 -8.31
N GLY A 328 13.83 26.55 -8.77
CA GLY A 328 14.95 27.26 -8.16
C GLY A 328 16.33 26.70 -8.53
N LYS A 329 16.41 25.76 -9.48
CA LYS A 329 17.69 25.19 -9.93
C LYS A 329 18.47 26.21 -10.77
N ASN A 330 19.68 26.55 -10.31
CA ASN A 330 20.57 27.49 -11.00
C ASN A 330 20.84 27.05 -12.44
N GLY A 331 20.88 28.02 -13.37
CA GLY A 331 21.14 27.77 -14.78
C GLY A 331 19.96 27.18 -15.55
N THR A 332 18.75 27.17 -14.97
CA THR A 332 17.52 26.71 -15.63
C THR A 332 16.48 27.83 -15.73
N GLN A 333 15.41 27.64 -16.50
CA GLN A 333 14.31 28.61 -16.55
C GLN A 333 13.53 28.73 -15.23
N SER A 334 13.75 27.81 -14.28
CA SER A 334 13.18 27.88 -12.93
C SER A 334 14.08 28.62 -11.94
N GLU A 335 15.23 29.16 -12.38
CA GLU A 335 16.15 29.93 -11.55
C GLU A 335 15.43 31.16 -10.97
N GLY A 336 15.36 31.22 -9.63
CA GLY A 336 14.61 32.25 -8.90
C GLY A 336 13.21 31.84 -8.41
N LEU A 337 12.71 30.65 -8.79
CA LEU A 337 11.49 30.08 -8.22
C LEU A 337 11.78 29.37 -6.88
N THR A 338 10.76 29.21 -6.04
CA THR A 338 10.90 28.55 -4.74
C THR A 338 11.19 27.06 -4.90
N ALA A 339 12.38 26.63 -4.47
CA ALA A 339 12.73 25.22 -4.43
C ALA A 339 11.87 24.45 -3.41
N LEU A 340 11.65 23.17 -3.68
CA LEU A 340 11.07 22.27 -2.69
C LEU A 340 12.04 22.15 -1.51
N PRO A 341 11.54 22.07 -0.26
CA PRO A 341 12.41 21.82 0.88
C PRO A 341 13.07 20.44 0.73
N ASP A 342 14.30 20.27 1.19
CA ASP A 342 15.04 19.01 1.00
C ASP A 342 14.30 17.80 1.59
N ARG A 343 13.55 17.99 2.68
CA ARG A 343 12.69 16.94 3.24
C ARG A 343 11.58 16.44 2.29
N TYR A 344 11.28 17.14 1.20
CA TYR A 344 10.32 16.71 0.18
C TYR A 344 10.99 15.96 -0.98
N LYS A 345 12.32 16.02 -1.07
CA LYS A 345 13.04 15.26 -2.09
C LYS A 345 12.97 13.76 -1.76
N PRO A 346 12.93 12.90 -2.79
CA PRO A 346 13.06 11.45 -2.62
C PRO A 346 14.34 11.08 -1.87
N LEU A 347 14.38 9.86 -1.33
CA LEU A 347 15.63 9.29 -0.82
C LEU A 347 16.56 9.00 -2.00
N GLU A 348 17.85 9.28 -1.81
CA GLU A 348 18.88 8.91 -2.77
C GLU A 348 19.19 7.42 -2.60
N LEU A 349 18.90 6.63 -3.63
CA LEU A 349 19.18 5.19 -3.64
C LEU A 349 20.53 4.93 -4.33
N THR A 350 21.34 4.05 -3.75
CA THR A 350 22.68 3.73 -4.27
C THR A 350 22.82 2.24 -4.61
N SER A 351 23.73 1.93 -5.53
CA SER A 351 24.03 0.54 -5.91
C SER A 351 24.54 -0.32 -4.75
N GLU A 352 25.12 0.30 -3.73
CA GLU A 352 25.58 -0.40 -2.52
C GLU A 352 24.41 -0.89 -1.67
N MET A 353 23.29 -0.17 -1.65
CA MET A 353 22.06 -0.60 -0.97
C MET A 353 21.48 -1.84 -1.64
N ASP A 354 21.39 -1.83 -2.98
CA ASP A 354 20.95 -2.99 -3.76
C ASP A 354 21.87 -4.18 -3.51
N LYS A 355 23.20 -3.96 -3.59
CA LYS A 355 24.18 -5.01 -3.33
C LYS A 355 24.01 -5.62 -1.93
N ALA A 356 23.84 -4.78 -0.89
CA ALA A 356 23.65 -5.26 0.47
C ALA A 356 22.39 -6.13 0.60
N TRP A 357 21.31 -5.78 -0.11
CA TRP A 357 20.09 -6.58 -0.11
C TRP A 357 20.26 -7.89 -0.91
N PHE A 358 20.89 -7.87 -2.09
CA PHE A 358 21.18 -9.09 -2.85
C PHE A 358 22.11 -10.05 -2.09
N ASP A 359 23.12 -9.54 -1.40
CA ASP A 359 23.99 -10.35 -0.55
C ASP A 359 23.21 -11.00 0.60
N LEU A 360 22.24 -10.29 1.18
CA LEU A 360 21.37 -10.79 2.26
C LEU A 360 20.45 -11.93 1.79
N ILE A 361 19.80 -11.78 0.64
CA ILE A 361 18.83 -12.77 0.15
C ILE A 361 19.46 -13.88 -0.69
N GLY A 362 20.70 -13.72 -1.15
CA GLY A 362 21.27 -14.55 -2.21
C GLY A 362 21.38 -16.05 -1.90
N ASP A 363 21.43 -16.42 -0.61
CA ASP A 363 21.53 -17.81 -0.13
C ASP A 363 20.20 -18.41 0.35
N LEU A 364 19.08 -17.68 0.16
CA LEU A 364 17.75 -18.17 0.53
C LEU A 364 17.30 -19.32 -0.38
#